data_AF-A0A7J7WUC7-F1
#
_entry.id   AF-A0A7J7WUC7-F1
#
_cell.length_a   1.000
_cell.length_b   1.000
_cell.length_c   1.000
_cell.angle_alpha   90.00
_cell.angle_beta   90.00
_cell.angle_gamma   90.00
#
_symmetry.space_group_name_H-M   'P 1'
#
loop_
_entity.id
_entity.type
_entity.pdbx_description
1 polymer ?
#
loop_
_entity_poly.entity_id
_entity_poly.type
_entity_poly.pdbx_seq_one_letter_code
_entity_poly.pdbx_strand_id
1 'polypeptide(L)'
;MAQAKINAKANEGRFCRSSSMADRSSRLLESLDQLELRVEALREAATAIEQEREILLEMIHSIQNSQDMRQISDGEREELNLTANRLMGRTLTVEVSVETIRNPQQQESLKHATRIIDEVLFEN
;
A
#
# COMPACT_ATOMS: atom_id res chain seq x y z
N MET A 1 -53.47 -54.77 29.63
CA MET A 1 -53.47 -53.39 30.13
C MET A 1 -52.05 -52.86 30.02
N ALA A 2 -51.87 -51.77 29.28
CA ALA A 2 -50.56 -51.23 28.90
C ALA A 2 -50.00 -50.29 29.98
N GLN A 3 -48.73 -50.43 30.34
CA GLN A 3 -48.00 -49.43 31.11
C GLN A 3 -46.78 -48.96 30.32
N ALA A 4 -46.64 -47.63 30.25
CA ALA A 4 -45.95 -46.88 29.22
C ALA A 4 -44.42 -46.86 29.37
N LYS A 5 -43.75 -46.81 28.21
CA LYS A 5 -42.33 -46.51 28.02
C LYS A 5 -42.06 -45.06 28.40
N ILE A 6 -41.23 -44.82 29.41
CA ILE A 6 -40.61 -43.51 29.65
C ILE A 6 -39.30 -43.48 28.86
N ASN A 7 -39.37 -42.91 27.67
CA ASN A 7 -38.21 -42.62 26.83
C ASN A 7 -37.66 -41.26 27.28
N ALA A 8 -36.62 -41.25 28.10
CA ALA A 8 -35.91 -40.03 28.48
C ALA A 8 -35.10 -39.55 27.28
N LYS A 9 -35.74 -38.81 26.36
CA LYS A 9 -35.01 -37.94 25.45
C LYS A 9 -34.35 -36.86 26.29
N ALA A 10 -33.04 -37.01 26.51
CA ALA A 10 -32.19 -35.89 26.89
C ALA A 10 -32.42 -34.80 25.84
N ASN A 11 -33.19 -33.78 26.24
CA ASN A 11 -33.31 -32.55 25.50
C ASN A 11 -31.92 -31.92 25.58
N GLU A 12 -31.09 -32.15 24.56
CA GLU A 12 -29.85 -31.42 24.34
C GLU A 12 -30.22 -29.94 24.29
N GLY A 13 -30.15 -29.33 25.47
CA GLY A 13 -30.40 -27.92 25.67
C GLY A 13 -29.44 -27.19 24.75
N ARG A 14 -30.01 -26.63 23.68
CA ARG A 14 -29.45 -25.55 22.89
C ARG A 14 -29.16 -24.37 23.83
N PHE A 15 -28.11 -24.48 24.63
CA PHE A 15 -27.43 -23.33 25.17
C PHE A 15 -26.62 -22.74 24.01
N CYS A 16 -27.32 -22.06 23.10
CA CYS A 16 -26.69 -20.99 22.34
C CYS A 16 -26.23 -19.97 23.38
N ARG A 17 -24.98 -20.10 23.83
CA ARG A 17 -24.35 -19.14 24.72
C ARG A 17 -24.36 -17.80 24.01
N SER A 18 -25.21 -16.89 24.46
CA SER A 18 -25.19 -15.49 24.05
C SER A 18 -23.76 -14.99 24.23
N SER A 19 -23.05 -14.69 23.14
CA SER A 19 -21.70 -14.13 23.24
C SER A 19 -21.73 -12.86 24.08
N SER A 20 -20.82 -12.77 25.06
CA SER A 20 -20.71 -11.58 25.89
C SER A 20 -20.37 -10.37 25.02
N MET A 21 -20.73 -9.17 25.47
CA MET A 21 -20.30 -7.93 24.81
C MET A 21 -18.77 -7.86 24.71
N ALA A 22 -18.04 -8.41 25.70
CA ALA A 22 -16.59 -8.52 25.66
C ALA A 22 -16.10 -9.42 24.52
N ASP A 23 -16.73 -10.59 24.31
CA ASP A 23 -16.37 -11.51 23.21
C ASP A 23 -16.65 -10.88 21.85
N ARG A 24 -17.73 -10.10 21.73
CA ARG A 24 -18.06 -9.35 20.52
C ARG A 24 -17.02 -8.27 20.25
N SER A 25 -16.66 -7.50 21.28
CA SER A 25 -15.64 -6.45 21.18
C SER A 25 -14.28 -7.01 20.79
N SER A 26 -13.87 -8.15 21.36
CA SER A 26 -12.59 -8.80 21.05
C SER A 26 -12.51 -9.20 19.57
N ARG A 27 -13.56 -9.85 19.03
CA ARG A 27 -13.62 -10.21 17.60
C ARG A 27 -13.60 -9.00 16.68
N LEU A 28 -14.25 -7.90 17.08
CA LEU A 28 -14.21 -6.66 16.29
C LEU A 28 -12.82 -6.04 16.29
N LEU A 29 -12.13 -6.03 17.44
CA LEU A 29 -10.73 -5.57 17.51
C LEU A 29 -9.82 -6.42 16.62
N GLU A 30 -9.90 -7.74 16.70
CA GLU A 30 -9.11 -8.63 15.83
C GLU A 30 -9.39 -8.37 14.34
N SER A 31 -10.65 -8.09 13.99
CA SER A 31 -11.01 -7.73 12.61
C SER A 31 -10.41 -6.38 12.19
N LEU A 32 -10.36 -5.40 13.10
CA LEU A 32 -9.74 -4.10 12.84
C LEU A 32 -8.22 -4.22 12.70
N ASP A 33 -7.56 -5.03 13.54
CA ASP A 33 -6.12 -5.29 13.45
C ASP A 33 -5.76 -5.94 12.09
N GLN A 34 -6.59 -6.89 11.63
CA GLN A 34 -6.43 -7.48 10.29
C GLN A 34 -6.61 -6.46 9.16
N LEU A 35 -7.53 -5.50 9.32
CA LEU A 35 -7.70 -4.43 8.34
C LEU A 35 -6.50 -3.48 8.36
N GLU A 36 -5.94 -3.16 9.52
CA GLU A 36 -4.74 -2.34 9.64
C GLU A 36 -3.56 -2.96 8.89
N LEU A 37 -3.30 -4.26 9.08
CA LEU A 37 -2.27 -4.99 8.33
C LEU A 37 -2.49 -4.93 6.81
N ARG A 38 -3.74 -5.03 6.36
CA ARG A 38 -4.07 -4.93 4.92
C ARG A 38 -3.90 -3.52 4.38
N VAL A 39 -4.19 -2.50 5.18
CA VAL A 39 -3.96 -1.11 4.82
C VAL A 39 -2.46 -0.85 4.68
N GLU A 40 -1.63 -1.37 5.59
CA GLU A 40 -0.18 -1.19 5.49
C GLU A 40 0.39 -1.88 4.25
N ALA A 41 0.00 -3.12 3.98
CA ALA A 41 0.39 -3.81 2.75
C ALA A 41 -0.06 -3.07 1.47
N LEU A 42 -1.24 -2.43 1.50
CA LEU A 42 -1.72 -1.60 0.39
C LEU A 42 -0.85 -0.34 0.21
N ARG A 43 -0.42 0.30 1.30
CA ARG A 43 0.46 1.47 1.28
C ARG A 43 1.84 1.11 0.72
N GLU A 44 2.40 -0.02 1.13
CA GLU A 44 3.66 -0.53 0.57
C GLU A 44 3.56 -0.79 -0.93
N ALA A 45 2.48 -1.46 -1.37
CA ALA A 45 2.23 -1.73 -2.77
C ALA A 45 2.06 -0.45 -3.60
N ALA A 46 1.33 0.53 -3.08
CA ALA A 46 1.15 1.83 -3.73
C ALA A 46 2.49 2.59 -3.86
N THR A 47 3.32 2.58 -2.80
CA THR A 47 4.67 3.16 -2.83
C THR A 47 5.57 2.49 -3.88
N ALA A 48 5.48 1.16 -4.01
CA ALA A 48 6.23 0.44 -5.04
C ALA A 48 5.79 0.83 -6.47
N ILE A 49 4.49 1.06 -6.68
CA ILE A 49 3.97 1.53 -7.98
C ILE A 49 4.44 2.95 -8.29
N GLU A 50 4.45 3.86 -7.30
CA GLU A 50 5.01 5.21 -7.46
C GLU A 50 6.49 5.15 -7.88
N GLN A 51 7.28 4.29 -7.25
CA GLN A 51 8.70 4.12 -7.59
C GLN A 51 8.91 3.52 -8.99
N GLU A 52 8.17 2.47 -9.33
CA GLU A 52 8.26 1.83 -10.66
C GLU A 52 7.92 2.82 -11.78
N ARG A 53 6.92 3.69 -11.54
CA ARG A 53 6.59 4.77 -12.48
C ARG A 53 7.80 5.68 -12.73
N GLU A 54 8.46 6.16 -11.68
CA GLU A 54 9.64 7.04 -11.83
C GLU A 54 10.79 6.31 -12.55
N ILE A 55 11.06 5.05 -12.19
CA ILE A 55 12.08 4.22 -12.85
C ILE A 55 11.80 4.09 -14.35
N LEU A 56 10.54 3.87 -14.75
CA LEU A 56 10.15 3.80 -16.16
C LEU A 56 10.38 5.13 -16.88
N LEU A 57 10.04 6.26 -16.26
CA LEU A 57 10.29 7.59 -16.83
C LEU A 57 11.80 7.83 -17.03
N GLU A 58 12.62 7.48 -16.04
CA GLU A 58 14.08 7.56 -16.11
C GLU A 58 14.66 6.69 -17.23
N MET A 59 14.21 5.44 -17.35
CA MET A 59 14.66 4.52 -18.40
C MET A 59 14.31 5.03 -19.80
N ILE A 60 13.08 5.54 -20.00
CA ILE A 60 12.66 6.12 -21.28
C ILE A 60 13.54 7.33 -21.61
N HIS A 61 13.77 8.20 -20.63
CA HIS A 61 14.62 9.38 -20.81
C HIS A 61 16.07 9.00 -21.14
N SER A 62 16.62 7.97 -20.49
CA SER A 62 17.96 7.45 -20.76
C SER A 62 18.10 6.97 -22.21
N ILE A 63 17.12 6.23 -22.73
CA ILE A 63 17.09 5.79 -24.12
C ILE A 63 17.09 6.99 -25.08
N GLN A 64 16.21 7.98 -24.85
CA GLN A 64 16.10 9.15 -25.72
C GLN A 64 17.40 9.97 -25.79
N ASN A 65 18.18 10.00 -24.70
CA ASN A 65 19.43 10.77 -24.61
C ASN A 65 20.70 9.97 -24.87
N SER A 66 20.57 8.66 -25.16
CA SER A 66 21.69 7.75 -25.39
C SER A 66 22.58 8.20 -26.55
N GLN A 67 23.84 7.75 -26.54
CA GLN A 67 24.76 8.02 -27.65
C GLN A 67 24.30 7.35 -28.95
N ASP A 68 23.69 6.17 -28.86
CA ASP A 68 23.20 5.40 -30.01
C ASP A 68 22.13 6.17 -30.80
N MET A 69 21.24 6.89 -30.11
CA MET A 69 20.25 7.77 -30.75
C MET A 69 20.88 8.86 -31.62
N ARG A 70 22.14 9.23 -31.37
CA ARG A 70 22.90 10.23 -32.16
C ARG A 70 23.63 9.61 -33.35
N GLN A 71 23.77 8.29 -33.38
CA GLN A 71 24.53 7.55 -34.41
C GLN A 71 23.64 6.92 -35.48
N ILE A 72 22.33 6.91 -35.29
CA ILE A 72 21.35 6.40 -36.24
C ILE A 72 20.79 7.49 -37.17
N SER A 73 20.15 7.06 -38.26
CA SER A 73 19.56 7.98 -39.23
C SER A 73 18.46 8.84 -38.61
N ASP A 74 18.16 9.99 -39.24
CA ASP A 74 17.09 10.87 -38.77
C ASP A 74 15.73 10.15 -38.73
N GLY A 75 15.43 9.29 -39.71
CA GLY A 75 14.18 8.54 -39.78
C GLY A 75 14.03 7.51 -38.66
N GLU A 76 15.07 6.72 -38.39
CA GLU A 76 15.06 5.74 -37.28
C GLU A 76 14.95 6.44 -35.92
N ARG A 77 15.65 7.56 -35.75
CA ARG A 77 15.58 8.39 -34.54
C ARG A 77 14.20 8.99 -34.34
N GLU A 78 13.53 9.42 -35.40
CA GLU A 78 12.15 9.92 -35.33
C GLU A 78 11.20 8.81 -34.86
N GLU A 79 11.27 7.62 -35.46
CA GLU A 79 10.43 6.48 -35.09
C GLU A 79 10.62 6.04 -33.64
N LEU A 80 11.87 5.97 -33.18
CA LEU A 80 12.19 5.66 -31.78
C LEU A 80 11.67 6.75 -30.83
N ASN A 81 11.79 8.04 -31.20
CA ASN A 81 11.26 9.13 -30.38
C ASN A 81 9.73 9.11 -30.29
N LEU A 82 9.02 8.82 -31.38
CA LEU A 82 7.56 8.65 -31.35
C LEU A 82 7.17 7.51 -30.41
N THR A 83 7.91 6.39 -30.44
CA THR A 83 7.69 5.26 -29.55
C THR A 83 7.96 5.63 -28.09
N ALA A 84 9.07 6.28 -27.80
CA ALA A 84 9.43 6.74 -26.46
C ALA A 84 8.41 7.73 -25.90
N ASN A 85 7.97 8.71 -26.68
CA ASN A 85 6.95 9.68 -26.28
C ASN A 85 5.60 9.02 -26.00
N ARG A 86 5.21 8.01 -26.79
CA ARG A 86 4.00 7.23 -26.51
C ARG A 86 4.11 6.45 -25.20
N LEU A 87 5.26 5.83 -24.94
CA LEU A 87 5.50 5.13 -23.67
C LEU A 87 5.47 6.09 -22.49
N MET A 88 6.16 7.24 -22.61
CA MET A 88 6.15 8.32 -21.62
C MET A 88 4.73 8.75 -21.28
N GLY A 89 3.92 9.05 -22.31
CA GLY A 89 2.52 9.42 -22.12
C GLY A 89 1.69 8.37 -21.40
N ARG A 90 1.92 7.07 -21.69
CA ARG A 90 1.25 5.97 -20.99
C ARG A 90 1.70 5.82 -19.54
N THR A 91 3.00 5.94 -19.27
CA THR A 91 3.54 5.89 -17.90
C THR A 91 2.98 7.02 -17.05
N LEU A 92 2.86 8.23 -17.60
CA LEU A 92 2.31 9.39 -16.91
C LEU A 92 0.82 9.24 -16.54
N THR A 93 0.08 8.31 -17.16
CA THR A 93 -1.33 8.03 -16.76
C THR A 93 -1.45 7.25 -15.45
N VAL A 94 -0.35 6.65 -14.98
CA VAL A 94 -0.31 6.01 -13.66
C VAL A 94 -0.05 7.11 -12.64
N GLU A 95 -1.04 7.42 -11.82
CA GLU A 95 -0.96 8.39 -10.73
C GLU A 95 -1.38 7.69 -9.43
N VAL A 96 -0.46 7.67 -8.47
CA VAL A 96 -0.63 7.06 -7.15
C VAL A 96 -0.06 8.05 -6.14
N SER A 97 -0.73 8.19 -4.99
CA SER A 97 -0.30 9.08 -3.90
C SER A 97 -0.50 8.41 -2.55
N VAL A 98 0.59 8.19 -1.80
CA VAL A 98 0.54 7.73 -0.40
C VAL A 98 0.94 8.85 0.55
N GLU A 99 -0.03 9.39 1.30
CA GLU A 99 0.22 10.45 2.27
C GLU A 99 0.52 9.89 3.68
N THR A 100 1.39 10.60 4.42
CA THR A 100 1.58 10.39 5.86
C THR A 100 0.97 11.58 6.61
N ILE A 101 -0.23 11.39 7.16
CA ILE A 101 -0.92 12.41 7.96
C ILE A 101 -0.31 12.42 9.36
N ARG A 102 0.32 13.56 9.73
CA ARG A 102 0.93 13.77 11.05
C ARG A 102 0.06 14.71 11.87
N ASN A 103 -0.07 14.42 13.16
CA ASN A 103 -0.65 15.36 14.10
C ASN A 103 0.36 16.51 14.41
N PRO A 104 -0.08 17.63 15.03
CA PRO A 104 0.80 18.77 15.31
C PRO A 104 2.06 18.38 16.11
N GLN A 105 1.91 17.50 17.10
CA GLN A 105 3.01 17.03 17.94
C GLN A 105 4.04 16.24 17.12
N GLN A 106 3.60 15.31 16.28
CA GLN A 106 4.46 14.53 15.38
C GLN A 106 5.20 15.45 14.39
N GLN A 107 4.54 16.51 13.91
CA GLN A 107 5.15 17.48 13.03
C GLN A 107 6.25 18.29 13.73
N GLU A 108 6.03 18.73 14.97
CA GLU A 108 7.05 19.40 15.78
C GLU A 108 8.22 18.47 16.11
N SER A 109 7.93 17.22 16.50
CA SER A 109 8.95 16.22 16.75
C SER A 109 9.81 15.94 15.51
N LEU A 110 9.19 15.84 14.33
CA LEU A 110 9.91 15.67 13.07
C LEU A 110 10.81 16.88 12.79
N LYS A 111 10.30 18.12 12.90
CA LYS A 111 11.09 19.35 12.73
C LYS A 111 12.30 19.37 13.65
N HIS A 112 12.12 18.99 14.92
CA HIS A 112 13.19 18.95 15.90
C HIS A 112 14.26 17.91 15.51
N ALA A 113 13.84 16.72 15.07
CA ALA A 113 14.75 15.67 14.62
C ALA A 113 15.53 16.10 13.36
N THR A 114 14.86 16.68 12.36
CA THR A 114 15.51 17.19 11.14
C THR A 114 16.55 18.27 11.47
N ARG A 115 16.23 19.20 12.37
CA ARG A 115 17.19 20.23 12.82
C ARG A 115 18.46 19.64 13.42
N ILE A 116 18.34 18.61 14.26
CA ILE A 116 19.51 17.93 14.84
C ILE A 116 20.37 17.29 13.74
N ILE A 117 19.73 16.65 12.75
CA ILE A 117 20.44 16.05 11.61
C ILE A 117 21.23 17.13 10.87
N ASP A 118 20.59 18.27 10.58
CA ASP A 118 21.24 19.38 9.90
C ASP A 118 22.43 19.91 10.71
N GLU A 119 22.27 20.14 12.01
CA GLU A 119 23.35 20.56 12.91
C GLU A 119 24.56 19.61 12.84
N VAL A 120 24.35 18.30 12.84
CA VAL A 120 25.44 17.30 12.75
C VAL A 120 26.10 17.28 11.36
N LEU A 121 25.32 17.45 10.28
CA LEU A 121 25.84 17.43 8.91
C LEU A 121 26.59 18.71 8.54
N PHE A 122 26.25 19.85 9.14
CA PHE A 122 26.86 21.15 8.87
C PHE A 122 27.95 21.56 9.89
N GLU A 123 28.22 20.76 10.92
CA GLU A 123 29.36 20.94 11.86
C GLU A 123 30.67 20.26 11.41
N ASN A 124 30.76 19.75 10.17
CA ASN A 124 32.01 19.29 9.52
C ASN A 124 32.29 20.05 8.21
#